data_AF-A0A1G1XL65-F1
#
_entry.id   AF-A0A1G1XL65-F1
#
_cell.length_a   1.000
_cell.length_b   1.000
_cell.length_c   1.000
_cell.angle_alpha   90.00
_cell.angle_beta   90.00
_cell.angle_gamma   90.00
#
_symmetry.space_group_name_H-M   'P 1'
#
loop_
_entity.id
_entity.type
_entity.pdbx_description
1 polymer ?
#
loop_
_entity_poly.entity_id
_entity_poly.type
_entity_poly.pdbx_seq_one_letter_code
_entity_poly.pdbx_strand_id
1 'polypeptide(L)'
;MEQTLIEPTEYLKNVFKADNVKSESEIIVFVLKKLKELNLVYGRDKEKVFLNQRPARTAEQILKDGYINGCTDDAILFIAAVRSFGLKPIYVEVIEKSWLESPMEQNTIRGHAYVEMDDILVDPQRKIIYIDPDFIKTRYIVFGKANEPFQLGLTDFKTIVQKFMDFKEKYQAEHKLS
;
A
#
# COMPACT_ATOMS: atom_id res chain seq x y z
N MET A 1 -10.48 9.20 19.80
CA MET A 1 -9.70 9.46 18.57
C MET A 1 -9.43 8.12 17.94
N GLU A 2 -9.87 7.90 16.70
CA GLU A 2 -9.50 6.70 15.95
C GLU A 2 -8.00 6.75 15.66
N GLN A 3 -7.30 5.63 15.87
CA GLN A 3 -5.86 5.52 15.66
C GLN A 3 -5.59 5.41 14.15
N THR A 4 -4.88 6.38 13.58
CA THR A 4 -4.40 6.31 12.18
C THR A 4 -3.13 5.46 12.07
N LEU A 5 -2.94 4.79 10.94
CA LEU A 5 -1.76 3.95 10.68
C LEU A 5 -0.54 4.76 10.25
N ILE A 6 -0.76 5.99 9.81
CA ILE A 6 0.17 6.78 9.02
C ILE A 6 0.52 8.11 9.67
N GLU A 7 0.28 8.24 10.97
CA GLU A 7 0.70 9.41 11.74
C GLU A 7 2.24 9.52 11.72
N PRO A 8 2.82 10.67 11.31
CA PRO A 8 4.25 10.90 11.38
C PRO A 8 4.67 11.17 12.83
N THR A 9 4.83 10.10 13.62
CA THR A 9 5.29 10.18 15.01
C THR A 9 6.69 10.80 15.11
N GLU A 10 7.08 11.29 16.29
CA GLU A 10 8.45 11.77 16.52
C GLU A 10 9.50 10.70 16.21
N TYR A 11 9.20 9.43 16.47
CA TYR A 11 10.07 8.32 16.07
C TYR A 11 10.26 8.29 14.55
N LEU A 12 9.18 8.36 13.77
CA LEU A 12 9.24 8.37 12.30
C LEU A 12 9.98 9.60 11.77
N LYS A 13 9.70 10.79 12.31
CA LYS A 13 10.41 12.03 11.94
C LYS A 13 11.91 11.91 12.15
N ASN A 14 12.34 11.27 13.24
CA ASN A 14 13.76 11.02 13.51
C ASN A 14 14.37 10.00 12.55
N VAL A 15 13.66 8.90 12.23
CA VAL A 15 14.12 7.88 11.27
C VAL A 15 14.27 8.45 9.86
N PHE A 16 13.32 9.29 9.43
CA PHE A 16 13.29 9.91 8.10
C PHE A 16 13.83 11.35 8.11
N LYS A 17 14.62 11.75 9.10
CA LYS A 17 15.18 13.10 9.14
C LYS A 17 16.13 13.33 7.96
N ALA A 18 15.99 14.47 7.28
CA ALA A 18 16.92 14.92 6.25
C ALA A 18 17.10 16.44 6.31
N ASP A 19 18.37 16.90 6.34
CA ASP A 19 18.68 18.33 6.52
C ASP A 19 18.68 19.13 5.20
N ASN A 20 18.72 18.47 4.04
CA ASN A 20 18.99 19.10 2.73
C ASN A 20 18.01 18.73 1.61
N VAL A 21 16.84 18.20 1.93
CA VAL A 21 15.82 17.84 0.94
C VAL A 21 14.87 19.03 0.75
N LYS A 22 14.70 19.53 -0.49
CA LYS A 22 14.07 20.84 -0.74
C LYS A 22 12.84 20.77 -1.66
N SER A 23 12.69 19.70 -2.43
CA SER A 23 11.58 19.50 -3.36
C SER A 23 10.84 18.19 -3.10
N GLU A 24 9.58 18.11 -3.54
CA GLU A 24 8.77 16.90 -3.45
C GLU A 24 9.45 15.69 -4.10
N SER A 25 10.00 15.84 -5.30
CA SER A 25 10.73 14.78 -5.98
C SER A 25 11.95 14.29 -5.19
N GLU A 26 12.69 15.21 -4.54
CA GLU A 26 13.82 14.83 -3.69
C GLU A 26 13.33 14.10 -2.42
N ILE A 27 12.20 14.50 -1.84
CA ILE A 27 11.59 13.83 -0.68
C ILE A 27 11.22 12.40 -1.05
N ILE A 28 10.52 12.20 -2.17
CA ILE A 28 10.09 10.86 -2.61
C ILE A 28 11.31 9.97 -2.84
N VAL A 29 12.32 10.45 -3.57
CA VAL A 29 13.54 9.68 -3.83
C VAL A 29 14.30 9.39 -2.54
N PHE A 30 14.41 10.36 -1.63
CA PHE A 30 15.01 10.18 -0.32
C PHE A 30 14.29 9.08 0.48
N VAL A 31 12.97 9.16 0.59
CA VAL A 31 12.16 8.19 1.34
C VAL A 31 12.31 6.79 0.74
N LEU A 32 12.24 6.64 -0.59
CA LEU A 32 12.43 5.33 -1.23
C LEU A 32 13.83 4.75 -0.98
N LYS A 33 14.87 5.56 -1.03
CA LYS A 33 16.24 5.15 -0.67
C LYS A 33 16.32 4.74 0.79
N LYS A 34 15.72 5.53 1.68
CA LYS A 34 15.73 5.25 3.12
C LYS A 34 15.01 3.96 3.47
N LEU A 35 13.85 3.70 2.85
CA LEU A 35 13.13 2.44 2.99
C LEU A 35 13.94 1.24 2.53
N LYS A 36 14.77 1.39 1.49
CA LYS A 36 15.71 0.35 1.05
C LYS A 36 16.83 0.12 2.07
N GLU A 37 17.39 1.18 2.64
CA GLU A 37 18.45 1.11 3.67
C GLU A 37 18.00 0.43 4.96
N LEU A 38 16.72 0.59 5.34
CA LEU A 38 16.15 -0.04 6.53
C LEU A 38 16.18 -1.58 6.47
N ASN A 39 16.33 -2.16 5.27
CA ASN A 39 16.52 -3.60 5.06
C ASN A 39 15.51 -4.49 5.82
N LEU A 40 14.24 -4.08 5.83
CA LEU A 40 13.17 -4.78 6.53
C LEU A 40 12.96 -6.17 5.89
N VAL A 41 12.89 -7.20 6.73
CA VAL A 41 12.71 -8.58 6.25
C VAL A 41 11.28 -8.76 5.74
N TYR A 42 11.11 -9.45 4.61
CA TYR A 42 9.76 -9.84 4.20
C TYR A 42 9.26 -10.94 5.12
N GLY A 43 8.19 -10.66 5.84
CA GLY A 43 7.65 -11.52 6.88
C GLY A 43 7.32 -12.93 6.41
N ARG A 44 7.08 -13.15 5.11
CA ARG A 44 6.87 -14.49 4.52
C ARG A 44 7.98 -15.50 4.85
N ASP A 45 9.16 -15.02 5.23
CA ASP A 45 10.32 -15.83 5.65
C ASP A 45 10.31 -16.20 7.15
N LYS A 46 9.37 -15.68 7.95
CA LYS A 46 9.11 -16.08 9.34
C LYS A 46 7.85 -16.98 9.37
N GLU A 47 8.01 -18.26 9.68
CA GLU A 47 6.96 -19.27 9.60
C GLU A 47 5.59 -18.90 10.27
N LYS A 48 4.50 -19.36 9.63
CA LYS A 48 3.21 -19.81 10.21
C LYS A 48 2.37 -18.88 11.11
N VAL A 49 2.50 -17.56 11.02
CA VAL A 49 1.48 -16.62 11.58
C VAL A 49 0.64 -15.91 10.48
N PHE A 50 0.92 -16.23 9.22
CA PHE A 50 0.61 -15.39 8.05
C PHE A 50 -0.83 -15.32 7.55
N LEU A 51 -1.74 -16.20 7.98
CA LEU A 51 -3.00 -16.39 7.25
C LEU A 51 -4.23 -15.79 7.89
N ASN A 52 -4.20 -15.46 9.20
CA ASN A 52 -5.44 -15.07 9.90
C ASN A 52 -5.43 -13.66 10.46
N GLN A 53 -4.31 -12.95 10.40
CA GLN A 53 -4.18 -11.60 10.92
C GLN A 53 -3.19 -10.85 10.01
N ARG A 54 -3.67 -10.08 9.04
CA ARG A 54 -3.00 -8.83 8.71
C ARG A 54 -3.52 -7.83 9.74
N PRO A 55 -2.98 -7.76 10.98
CA PRO A 55 -3.39 -6.68 11.85
C PRO A 55 -2.96 -5.40 11.17
N ALA A 56 -3.86 -4.44 11.22
CA ALA A 56 -3.58 -3.02 11.20
C ALA A 56 -2.26 -2.64 11.90
N ARG A 57 -1.12 -2.59 11.19
CA ARG A 57 0.14 -2.13 11.77
C ARG A 57 0.38 -0.67 11.42
N THR A 58 0.68 0.14 12.42
CA THR A 58 1.13 1.51 12.20
C THR A 58 2.52 1.51 11.56
N ALA A 59 2.87 2.59 10.87
CA ALA A 59 4.22 2.78 10.32
C ALA A 59 5.31 2.60 11.39
N GLU A 60 5.11 3.13 12.59
CA GLU A 60 6.04 2.94 13.71
C GLU A 60 6.15 1.47 14.15
N GLN A 61 5.04 0.73 14.20
CA GLN A 61 5.05 -0.69 14.55
C GLN A 61 5.82 -1.50 13.51
N ILE A 62 5.61 -1.24 12.22
CA ILE A 62 6.32 -1.95 11.12
C ILE A 62 7.84 -1.77 11.26
N LEU A 63 8.30 -0.55 11.57
CA LEU A 63 9.73 -0.28 11.79
C LEU A 63 10.28 -1.00 13.02
N LYS A 64 9.57 -0.92 14.16
CA LYS A 64 9.99 -1.58 15.41
C LYS A 64 10.03 -3.10 15.29
N ASP A 65 9.07 -3.66 14.56
CA ASP A 65 8.99 -5.09 14.26
C ASP A 65 10.16 -5.57 13.37
N GLY A 66 10.67 -4.68 12.51
CA GLY A 66 11.76 -5.00 11.58
C GLY A 66 11.35 -5.87 10.39
N TYR A 67 10.04 -5.99 10.09
CA TYR A 67 9.55 -6.79 8.95
C TYR A 67 8.27 -6.24 8.30
N ILE A 68 8.09 -6.55 7.02
CA ILE A 68 6.95 -6.15 6.16
C ILE A 68 6.11 -7.38 5.78
N ASN A 69 4.78 -7.29 5.86
CA ASN A 69 3.84 -8.39 5.53
C ASN A 69 3.25 -8.30 4.11
N GLY A 70 3.46 -7.19 3.40
CA GLY A 70 3.01 -7.04 2.02
C GLY A 70 3.03 -5.58 1.54
N CYS A 71 2.55 -5.38 0.32
CA CYS A 71 2.46 -4.06 -0.34
C CYS A 71 1.79 -2.98 0.53
N THR A 72 0.78 -3.34 1.32
CA THR A 72 0.08 -2.41 2.21
C THR A 72 1.01 -1.81 3.28
N ASP A 73 1.91 -2.59 3.88
CA ASP A 73 2.85 -2.08 4.89
C ASP A 73 3.91 -1.17 4.25
N ASP A 74 4.41 -1.54 3.06
CA ASP A 74 5.30 -0.68 2.28
C ASP A 74 4.63 0.67 1.97
N ALA A 75 3.35 0.67 1.60
CA ALA A 75 2.58 1.87 1.35
C ALA A 75 2.34 2.69 2.61
N ILE A 76 1.95 2.07 3.74
CA ILE A 76 1.77 2.73 5.04
C ILE A 76 3.07 3.42 5.48
N LEU A 77 4.21 2.72 5.40
CA LEU A 77 5.51 3.27 5.74
C LEU A 77 5.87 4.47 4.87
N PHE A 78 5.71 4.33 3.55
CA PHE A 78 5.99 5.41 2.61
C PHE A 78 5.12 6.63 2.87
N ILE A 79 3.81 6.42 3.02
CA ILE A 79 2.83 7.47 3.29
C ILE A 79 3.19 8.23 4.57
N ALA A 80 3.46 7.52 5.67
CA ALA A 80 3.83 8.14 6.94
C ALA A 80 5.15 8.91 6.83
N ALA A 81 6.14 8.36 6.11
CA ALA A 81 7.43 8.99 5.89
C ALA A 81 7.31 10.29 5.09
N VAL A 82 6.61 10.31 3.95
CA VAL A 82 6.47 11.54 3.15
C VAL A 82 5.58 12.58 3.86
N ARG A 83 4.61 12.15 4.68
CA ARG A 83 3.82 13.06 5.53
C ARG A 83 4.64 13.75 6.60
N SER A 84 5.74 13.14 7.05
CA SER A 84 6.67 13.81 7.98
C SER A 84 7.34 15.06 7.37
N PHE A 85 7.33 15.17 6.04
CA PHE A 85 7.76 16.35 5.29
C PHE A 85 6.61 17.26 4.85
N GLY A 86 5.38 17.01 5.31
CA GLY A 86 4.20 17.81 5.00
C GLY A 86 3.50 17.47 3.67
N LEU A 87 3.90 16.39 3.00
CA LEU A 87 3.26 15.96 1.75
C LEU A 87 1.91 15.25 2.02
N LYS A 88 1.03 15.22 1.01
CA LYS A 88 -0.34 14.68 1.11
C LYS A 88 -0.57 13.49 0.16
N PRO A 89 0.10 12.35 0.40
CA PRO A 89 -0.09 11.14 -0.39
C PRO A 89 -1.52 10.58 -0.31
N ILE A 90 -1.95 9.94 -1.39
CA ILE A 90 -3.17 9.15 -1.47
C ILE A 90 -2.82 7.66 -1.64
N TYR A 91 -3.31 6.83 -0.74
CA TYR A 91 -3.27 5.38 -0.88
C TYR A 91 -4.15 4.92 -2.04
N VAL A 92 -3.63 4.04 -2.90
CA VAL A 92 -4.36 3.47 -4.03
C VAL A 92 -4.31 1.95 -3.95
N GLU A 93 -5.46 1.32 -3.75
CA GLU A 93 -5.61 -0.14 -3.84
C GLU A 93 -6.05 -0.51 -5.25
N VAL A 94 -5.40 -1.51 -5.84
CA VAL A 94 -5.74 -1.99 -7.17
C VAL A 94 -5.86 -3.52 -7.21
N ILE A 95 -6.68 -4.00 -8.15
CA ILE A 95 -6.91 -5.43 -8.38
C ILE A 95 -6.52 -5.77 -9.82
N GLU A 96 -5.84 -6.90 -10.04
CA GLU A 96 -5.49 -7.35 -11.39
C GLU A 96 -6.74 -7.70 -12.19
N LYS A 97 -6.84 -7.17 -13.42
CA LYS A 97 -7.92 -7.50 -14.35
C LYS A 97 -8.05 -9.00 -14.59
N SER A 98 -6.90 -9.67 -14.76
CA SER A 98 -6.86 -11.12 -14.99
C SER A 98 -7.45 -11.94 -13.84
N TRP A 99 -7.42 -11.43 -12.61
CA TRP A 99 -8.08 -12.08 -11.48
C TRP A 99 -9.58 -11.73 -11.40
N LEU A 100 -9.96 -10.52 -11.78
CA LEU A 100 -11.38 -10.15 -11.89
C LEU A 100 -12.08 -10.95 -12.99
N GLU A 101 -11.38 -11.26 -14.07
CA GLU A 101 -11.88 -11.99 -15.24
C GLU A 101 -11.81 -13.52 -15.07
N SER A 102 -11.15 -14.01 -14.03
CA SER A 102 -11.03 -15.45 -13.79
C SER A 102 -12.27 -16.04 -13.10
N PRO A 103 -12.47 -17.37 -13.12
CA PRO A 103 -13.56 -18.01 -12.38
C PRO A 103 -13.57 -17.65 -10.89
N MET A 104 -14.75 -17.62 -10.28
CA MET A 104 -14.94 -17.25 -8.86
C MET A 104 -14.22 -18.18 -7.89
N GLU A 105 -13.98 -19.42 -8.28
CA GLU A 105 -13.29 -20.45 -7.48
C GLU A 105 -11.78 -20.19 -7.32
N GLN A 106 -11.21 -19.21 -8.03
CA GLN A 106 -9.79 -18.89 -7.90
C GLN A 106 -9.48 -18.16 -6.59
N ASN A 107 -9.00 -18.92 -5.61
CA ASN A 107 -8.78 -18.47 -4.22
C ASN A 107 -7.60 -17.49 -4.00
N THR A 108 -6.75 -17.24 -4.99
CA THR A 108 -5.61 -16.33 -4.82
C THR A 108 -5.92 -14.96 -5.39
N ILE A 109 -6.40 -14.06 -4.52
CA ILE A 109 -6.55 -12.64 -4.79
C ILE A 109 -5.24 -12.06 -5.35
N ARG A 110 -5.36 -11.31 -6.45
CA ARG A 110 -4.24 -10.59 -7.05
C ARG A 110 -4.53 -9.09 -7.05
N GLY A 111 -3.77 -8.36 -6.27
CA GLY A 111 -3.83 -6.91 -6.18
C GLY A 111 -2.47 -6.33 -5.82
N HIS A 112 -2.41 -5.00 -5.77
CA HIS A 112 -1.22 -4.26 -5.38
C HIS A 112 -1.62 -2.94 -4.71
N ALA A 113 -0.73 -2.40 -3.89
CA ALA A 113 -0.91 -1.09 -3.28
C ALA A 113 0.09 -0.12 -3.88
N TYR A 114 -0.41 1.04 -4.30
CA TYR A 114 0.37 2.17 -4.79
C TYR A 114 0.11 3.40 -3.92
N VAL A 115 0.94 4.43 -4.12
CA VAL A 115 0.74 5.74 -3.50
C VAL A 115 0.76 6.79 -4.60
N GLU A 116 -0.32 7.53 -4.72
CA GLU A 116 -0.45 8.66 -5.64
C GLU A 116 0.02 9.93 -4.95
N MET A 117 0.86 10.69 -5.66
CA MET A 117 1.44 11.96 -5.23
C MET A 117 1.30 12.92 -6.42
N ASP A 118 0.41 13.91 -6.33
CA ASP A 118 0.08 14.82 -7.43
C ASP A 118 -0.16 14.08 -8.78
N ASP A 119 0.71 14.26 -9.76
CA ASP A 119 0.64 13.69 -11.11
C ASP A 119 1.47 12.41 -11.30
N ILE A 120 2.03 11.85 -10.22
CA ILE A 120 2.85 10.63 -10.27
C ILE A 120 2.28 9.51 -9.39
N LEU A 121 2.67 8.28 -9.73
CA LEU A 121 2.34 7.10 -8.95
C LEU A 121 3.63 6.46 -8.44
N VAL A 122 3.68 6.16 -7.15
CA VAL A 122 4.79 5.49 -6.51
C VAL A 122 4.38 4.06 -6.19
N ASP A 123 5.27 3.10 -6.47
CA ASP A 123 5.21 1.73 -5.98
C ASP A 123 6.26 1.58 -4.88
N PRO A 124 5.87 1.75 -3.59
CA PRO A 124 6.82 1.69 -2.50
C PRO A 124 7.38 0.29 -2.31
N GLN A 125 6.66 -0.76 -2.67
CA GLN A 125 7.19 -2.13 -2.56
C GLN A 125 8.35 -2.34 -3.54
N ARG A 126 8.21 -1.90 -4.79
CA ARG A 126 9.25 -2.05 -5.82
C ARG A 126 10.26 -0.91 -5.88
N LYS A 127 10.01 0.17 -5.13
CA LYS A 127 10.78 1.43 -5.16
C LYS A 127 10.82 2.06 -6.56
N ILE A 128 9.67 2.05 -7.25
CA ILE A 128 9.52 2.58 -8.61
C ILE A 128 8.63 3.83 -8.57
N ILE A 129 8.95 4.82 -9.40
CA ILE A 129 8.12 6.00 -9.65
C ILE A 129 7.64 5.90 -11.10
N TYR A 130 6.33 6.01 -11.31
CA TYR A 130 5.69 6.11 -12.61
C TYR A 130 5.29 7.56 -12.84
N ILE A 131 5.82 8.14 -13.91
CA ILE A 131 5.50 9.52 -14.34
C ILE A 131 4.10 9.58 -14.97
N ASP A 132 3.62 8.46 -15.50
CA ASP A 132 2.26 8.31 -16.01
C ASP A 132 1.49 7.32 -15.11
N PRO A 133 0.64 7.81 -14.18
CA PRO A 133 -0.20 6.96 -13.34
C PRO A 133 -1.18 6.09 -14.14
N ASP A 134 -1.57 6.48 -15.36
CA ASP A 134 -2.53 5.72 -16.14
C ASP A 134 -1.94 4.40 -16.67
N PHE A 135 -0.61 4.25 -16.63
CA PHE A 135 0.07 2.99 -16.94
C PHE A 135 -0.51 1.80 -16.18
N ILE A 136 -0.86 1.95 -14.89
CA ILE A 136 -1.39 0.83 -14.10
C ILE A 136 -2.75 0.35 -14.61
N LYS A 137 -3.55 1.22 -15.27
CA LYS A 137 -4.86 0.86 -15.83
C LYS A 137 -4.75 -0.15 -16.96
N THR A 138 -3.57 -0.39 -17.52
CA THR A 138 -3.35 -1.46 -18.51
C THR A 138 -3.61 -2.84 -17.91
N ARG A 139 -3.12 -3.08 -16.69
CA ARG A 139 -3.14 -4.38 -16.00
C ARG A 139 -4.14 -4.44 -14.84
N TYR A 140 -4.45 -3.30 -14.24
CA TYR A 140 -5.20 -3.23 -12.99
C TYR A 140 -6.49 -2.42 -13.14
N ILE A 141 -7.42 -2.67 -12.22
CA ILE A 141 -8.57 -1.82 -11.92
C ILE A 141 -8.36 -1.21 -10.55
N VAL A 142 -8.64 0.09 -10.40
CA VAL A 142 -8.59 0.75 -9.09
C VAL A 142 -9.77 0.28 -8.26
N PHE A 143 -9.49 -0.41 -7.15
CA PHE A 143 -10.50 -0.79 -6.16
C PHE A 143 -10.96 0.42 -5.38
N GLY A 144 -10.01 1.27 -4.96
CA GLY A 144 -10.32 2.49 -4.25
C GLY A 144 -9.10 3.35 -3.96
N LYS A 145 -9.37 4.61 -3.63
CA LYS A 145 -8.38 5.60 -3.20
C LYS A 145 -8.78 6.18 -1.86
N ALA A 146 -7.82 6.38 -0.96
CA ALA A 146 -8.08 6.94 0.36
C ALA A 146 -6.79 7.54 0.97
N ASN A 147 -6.90 8.19 2.13
CA ASN A 147 -5.70 8.62 2.85
C ASN A 147 -4.95 7.42 3.45
N GLU A 148 -5.67 6.37 3.84
CA GLU A 148 -5.12 5.12 4.37
C GLU A 148 -6.01 3.91 4.07
N PRO A 149 -5.48 2.67 4.14
CA PRO A 149 -6.22 1.46 3.75
C PRO A 149 -7.56 1.26 4.49
N PHE A 150 -7.67 1.68 5.76
CA PHE A 150 -8.88 1.43 6.55
C PHE A 150 -10.08 2.23 6.13
N GLN A 151 -9.86 3.37 5.48
CA GLN A 151 -10.95 4.16 4.92
C GLN A 151 -11.60 3.44 3.72
N LEU A 152 -10.90 2.47 3.11
CA LEU A 152 -11.47 1.54 2.13
C LEU A 152 -12.14 0.31 2.80
N GLY A 153 -12.05 0.23 4.13
CA GLY A 153 -12.49 -0.90 4.95
C GLY A 153 -11.56 -2.11 4.84
N LEU A 154 -10.29 -1.93 4.49
CA LEU A 154 -9.29 -3.00 4.38
C LEU A 154 -8.61 -3.24 5.74
N THR A 155 -9.39 -3.70 6.73
CA THR A 155 -8.98 -3.75 8.16
C THR A 155 -8.33 -5.06 8.58
N ASP A 156 -8.71 -6.16 7.94
CA ASP A 156 -8.24 -7.51 8.24
C ASP A 156 -8.40 -8.41 6.99
N PHE A 157 -7.71 -9.55 6.98
CA PHE A 157 -7.68 -10.43 5.81
C PHE A 157 -9.08 -10.92 5.40
N LYS A 158 -9.94 -11.28 6.36
CA LYS A 158 -11.29 -11.77 6.06
C LYS A 158 -12.13 -10.68 5.39
N THR A 159 -12.09 -9.47 5.95
CA THR A 159 -12.81 -8.31 5.39
C THR A 159 -12.27 -7.91 4.01
N ILE A 160 -10.95 -7.97 3.81
CA ILE A 160 -10.31 -7.73 2.50
C ILE A 160 -10.81 -8.74 1.47
N VAL A 161 -10.78 -10.03 1.81
CA VAL A 161 -11.25 -11.10 0.92
C VAL A 161 -12.71 -10.87 0.54
N GLN A 162 -13.59 -10.61 1.52
CA GLN A 162 -15.00 -10.36 1.24
C GLN A 162 -15.18 -9.17 0.30
N LYS A 163 -14.56 -8.02 0.59
CA LYS A 163 -14.68 -6.81 -0.23
C LYS A 163 -14.23 -7.00 -1.66
N PHE A 164 -13.14 -7.75 -1.87
CA PHE A 164 -12.64 -8.00 -3.21
C PHE A 164 -13.50 -9.01 -3.97
N MET A 165 -14.09 -9.99 -3.28
CA MET A 165 -15.07 -10.89 -3.89
C MET A 165 -16.34 -10.14 -4.29
N ASP A 166 -16.86 -9.26 -3.42
CA ASP A 166 -18.02 -8.41 -3.73
C ASP A 166 -17.72 -7.48 -4.93
N PHE A 167 -16.48 -6.97 -5.01
CA PHE A 167 -16.04 -6.16 -6.14
C PHE A 167 -15.96 -6.99 -7.42
N LYS A 168 -15.40 -8.21 -7.35
CA LYS A 168 -15.30 -9.12 -8.49
C LYS A 168 -16.67 -9.50 -9.04
N GLU A 169 -17.62 -9.85 -8.18
CA GLU A 169 -18.98 -10.19 -8.59
C GLU A 169 -19.63 -9.04 -9.38
N LYS A 170 -19.53 -7.80 -8.86
CA LYS A 170 -20.04 -6.60 -9.54
C LYS A 170 -19.34 -6.36 -10.88
N TYR A 171 -18.02 -6.44 -10.89
CA TYR A 171 -17.22 -6.26 -12.10
C TYR A 171 -17.61 -7.26 -13.19
N GLN A 172 -17.74 -8.55 -12.84
CA GLN A 172 -18.11 -9.61 -13.77
C GLN A 172 -19.54 -9.40 -14.31
N ALA A 173 -20.49 -9.02 -13.46
CA ALA A 173 -21.85 -8.71 -13.87
C ALA A 173 -21.90 -7.53 -14.86
N GLU A 174 -21.15 -6.46 -14.60
CA GLU A 174 -21.07 -5.26 -15.47
C GLU A 174 -20.43 -5.58 -16.83
N HIS A 175 -19.46 -6.49 -16.86
CA HIS A 175 -18.71 -6.85 -18.07
C HIS A 175 -19.25 -8.11 -18.76
N LYS A 176 -20.37 -8.68 -18.27
CA LYS A 176 -20.99 -9.92 -18.79
C LYS A 176 -20.01 -11.10 -18.85
N LEU A 177 -19.16 -11.21 -17.84
CA LEU A 177 -18.22 -12.31 -17.67
C LEU A 177 -18.90 -13.42 -16.85
N SER A 178 -18.68 -14.67 -17.23
CA SER A 178 -19.25 -15.87 -16.59
C SER A 178 -18.20 -16.64 -15.80
#